data_AF-A0A2M9PY82-F1
#
_entry.id   AF-A0A2M9PY82-F1
#
_cell.length_a   1.000
_cell.length_b   1.000
_cell.length_c   1.000
_cell.angle_alpha   90.00
_cell.angle_beta   90.00
_cell.angle_gamma   90.00
#
_symmetry.space_group_name_H-M   'P 1'
#
loop_
_entity.id
_entity.type
_entity.pdbx_description
1 polymer ?
#
loop_
_entity_poly.entity_id
_entity_poly.type
_entity_poly.pdbx_seq_one_letter_code
_entity_poly.pdbx_strand_id
1 'polypeptide(L)'
;MNRKELFILGIKIWWAINIVWLFIFAAGAIFIGVREVDYAGVVQTPEVKMVSFIVLGIAFFIVVLFQLILLIFIHFLRKGTTNNSAKRLS
;
A
#
# COMPACT_ATOMS: atom_id res chain seq x y z
N MET A 1 -12.81 21.60 -14.82
CA MET A 1 -12.18 21.15 -13.57
C MET A 1 -10.88 21.90 -13.36
N ASN A 2 -10.63 22.45 -12.16
CA ASN A 2 -9.48 23.33 -11.87
C ASN A 2 -8.21 22.51 -11.55
N ARG A 3 -7.00 23.01 -11.88
CA ARG A 3 -5.71 22.42 -11.45
C ARG A 3 -5.62 22.09 -9.95
N LYS A 4 -6.26 22.89 -9.09
CA LYS A 4 -6.33 22.64 -7.64
C LYS A 4 -7.17 21.39 -7.32
N GLU A 5 -8.30 21.22 -8.02
CA GLU A 5 -9.17 20.06 -7.83
C GLU A 5 -8.53 18.77 -8.33
N LEU A 6 -7.82 18.81 -9.46
CA LEU A 6 -7.03 17.68 -9.96
C LEU A 6 -5.98 17.21 -8.95
N PHE A 7 -5.31 18.14 -8.27
CA PHE A 7 -4.33 17.80 -7.24
C PHE A 7 -4.99 17.19 -5.99
N ILE A 8 -6.12 17.76 -5.54
CA ILE A 8 -6.88 17.25 -4.41
C ILE A 8 -7.49 15.86 -4.71
N LEU A 9 -7.92 15.62 -5.95
CA LEU A 9 -8.41 14.31 -6.37
C LEU A 9 -7.29 13.27 -6.35
N GLY A 10 -6.09 13.61 -6.84
CA GLY A 10 -4.93 12.72 -6.81
C GLY A 10 -4.54 12.28 -5.39
N ILE A 11 -4.49 13.21 -4.43
CA ILE A 11 -4.17 12.85 -3.04
C ILE A 11 -5.28 12.01 -2.40
N LYS A 12 -6.56 12.29 -2.70
CA LYS A 12 -7.70 11.48 -2.21
C LYS A 12 -7.63 10.04 -2.72
N ILE A 13 -7.34 9.86 -4.01
CA ILE A 13 -7.20 8.53 -4.62
C ILE A 13 -6.03 7.77 -3.98
N TRP A 14 -4.89 8.44 -3.75
CA TRP A 14 -3.75 7.85 -3.06
C TRP A 14 -4.12 7.31 -1.67
N TRP A 15 -4.80 8.12 -0.85
CA TRP A 15 -5.26 7.70 0.47
C TRP A 15 -6.31 6.59 0.41
N ALA A 16 -7.23 6.64 -0.56
CA ALA A 16 -8.23 5.59 -0.75
C ALA A 16 -7.57 4.23 -1.05
N ILE A 17 -6.54 4.20 -1.91
CA ILE A 17 -5.77 2.97 -2.19
C ILE A 17 -5.10 2.44 -0.92
N ASN A 18 -4.50 3.31 -0.10
CA ASN A 18 -3.88 2.90 1.17
C ASN A 18 -4.91 2.29 2.14
N ILE A 19 -6.10 2.89 2.25
CA ILE A 19 -7.19 2.39 3.10
C ILE A 19 -7.65 1.01 2.61
N VAL A 20 -7.81 0.81 1.30
CA VAL A 20 -8.18 -0.51 0.74
C VAL A 20 -7.17 -1.58 1.13
N TRP A 21 -5.88 -1.28 1.02
CA TRP A 21 -4.83 -2.21 1.44
C TRP A 21 -4.87 -2.52 2.94
N LEU A 22 -5.16 -1.52 3.78
CA LEU A 22 -5.33 -1.74 5.22
C LEU A 22 -6.51 -2.66 5.51
N PHE A 23 -7.63 -2.52 4.79
CA PHE A 23 -8.77 -3.43 4.92
C PHE A 23 -8.43 -4.85 4.48
N ILE A 24 -7.70 -5.03 3.37
CA ILE A 24 -7.25 -6.36 2.91
C ILE A 24 -6.36 -7.01 3.96
N PHE A 25 -5.42 -6.25 4.55
CA PHE A 25 -4.56 -6.74 5.61
C PHE A 25 -5.35 -7.15 6.86
N ALA A 26 -6.26 -6.29 7.32
CA ALA A 26 -7.10 -6.57 8.48
C ALA A 26 -7.99 -7.80 8.26
N ALA A 27 -8.62 -7.92 7.09
CA ALA A 27 -9.42 -9.09 6.72
C ALA A 27 -8.57 -10.36 6.69
N GLY A 28 -7.37 -10.31 6.13
CA GLY A 28 -6.43 -11.42 6.13
C GLY A 28 -6.00 -11.83 7.55
N ALA A 29 -5.73 -10.86 8.41
CA ALA A 29 -5.36 -11.10 9.80
C ALA A 29 -6.51 -11.76 10.59
N ILE A 30 -7.74 -11.26 10.44
CA ILE A 30 -8.93 -11.86 11.04
C ILE A 30 -9.10 -13.30 10.54
N PHE A 31 -8.99 -13.52 9.22
CA PHE A 31 -9.10 -14.85 8.62
C PHE A 31 -8.10 -15.85 9.19
N ILE A 32 -6.84 -15.44 9.40
CA ILE A 32 -5.82 -16.27 10.07
C ILE A 32 -6.17 -16.51 11.54
N GLY A 33 -6.68 -15.49 12.24
CA GLY A 33 -7.03 -15.59 13.65
C GLY A 33 -8.15 -16.60 13.94
N VAL A 34 -9.22 -16.57 13.13
CA VAL A 34 -10.45 -17.34 13.39
C VAL A 34 -10.43 -18.78 12.86
N ARG A 35 -9.55 -19.11 11.90
CA ARG A 35 -9.48 -20.47 11.36
C ARG A 35 -8.81 -21.45 12.32
N GLU A 36 -9.31 -22.67 12.35
CA GLU A 36 -8.80 -23.76 13.18
C GLU A 36 -7.87 -24.70 12.41
N VAL A 37 -8.08 -24.82 11.11
CA VAL A 37 -7.33 -25.73 10.22
C VAL A 37 -6.80 -24.93 9.04
N ASP A 38 -5.64 -25.33 8.53
CA ASP A 38 -5.10 -24.78 7.29
C ASP A 38 -5.56 -25.50 6.03
N TYR A 39 -5.22 -24.93 4.88
CA TYR A 39 -5.54 -25.51 3.58
C TYR A 39 -4.82 -26.85 3.32
N ALA A 40 -3.82 -27.20 4.12
CA ALA A 40 -3.14 -28.49 4.09
C ALA A 40 -3.78 -29.51 5.06
N GLY A 41 -4.83 -29.14 5.79
CA GLY A 41 -5.49 -30.00 6.78
C GLY A 41 -4.77 -30.03 8.14
N VAL A 42 -3.77 -29.18 8.35
CA VAL A 42 -3.01 -29.10 9.61
C VAL A 42 -3.72 -28.14 10.57
N VAL A 43 -3.86 -28.58 11.82
CA VAL A 43 -4.43 -27.75 12.88
C VAL A 43 -3.51 -26.55 13.15
N GLN A 44 -4.10 -25.36 13.13
CA GLN A 44 -3.41 -24.10 13.40
C GLN A 44 -3.21 -23.92 14.91
N THR A 45 -2.08 -24.42 15.43
CA THR A 45 -1.64 -24.10 16.79
C THR A 45 -1.25 -22.63 16.92
N PRO A 46 -1.19 -22.05 18.14
CA PRO A 46 -0.78 -20.67 18.34
C PRO A 46 0.56 -20.32 17.68
N GLU A 47 1.53 -21.24 17.71
CA GLU A 47 2.85 -21.07 17.10
C GLU A 47 2.76 -20.97 15.58
N VAL A 48 1.98 -21.86 14.95
CA VAL A 48 1.77 -21.87 13.49
C VAL A 48 0.96 -20.65 13.01
N LYS A 49 0.01 -20.18 13.84
CA LYS A 49 -0.71 -18.92 13.60
C LYS A 49 0.23 -17.73 13.55
N MET A 50 1.18 -17.64 14.49
CA MET A 50 2.17 -16.56 14.52
C MET A 50 3.03 -16.55 13.26
N VAL A 51 3.46 -17.71 12.76
CA VAL A 51 4.17 -17.81 11.47
C VAL A 51 3.30 -17.28 10.32
N SER A 52 2.01 -17.65 10.30
CA SER A 52 1.07 -17.15 9.28
C SER A 52 0.90 -15.63 9.33
N PHE A 53 0.83 -15.04 10.53
CA PHE A 53 0.80 -13.58 10.71
C PHE A 53 2.09 -12.89 10.26
N ILE A 54 3.25 -13.49 10.53
CA ILE A 54 4.54 -12.96 10.06
C ILE A 54 4.58 -12.96 8.53
N VAL A 55 4.16 -14.04 7.89
CA VAL A 55 4.09 -14.15 6.42
C VAL A 55 3.16 -13.08 5.85
N LEU A 56 1.96 -12.90 6.43
CA LEU A 56 1.04 -11.84 6.04
C LEU A 56 1.66 -10.45 6.22
N GLY A 57 2.35 -10.22 7.33
CA GLY A 57 3.06 -8.97 7.63
C GLY A 57 4.16 -8.66 6.61
N ILE A 58 4.98 -9.64 6.23
CA ILE A 58 6.02 -9.49 5.21
C ILE A 58 5.40 -9.17 3.85
N ALA A 59 4.34 -9.89 3.45
CA ALA A 59 3.65 -9.63 2.20
C ALA A 59 3.08 -8.21 2.14
N PHE A 60 2.47 -7.75 3.23
CA PHE A 60 1.96 -6.38 3.34
C PHE A 60 3.09 -5.34 3.32
N PHE A 61 4.21 -5.63 3.99
CA PHE A 61 5.37 -4.76 3.99
C PHE A 61 5.94 -4.53 2.58
N ILE A 62 6.00 -5.58 1.75
CA ILE A 62 6.41 -5.46 0.34
C ILE A 62 5.50 -4.50 -0.42
N VAL A 63 4.18 -4.61 -0.22
CA VAL A 63 3.21 -3.71 -0.86
C VAL A 63 3.43 -2.26 -0.44
N VAL A 64 3.63 -2.02 0.86
CA VAL A 64 3.92 -0.67 1.39
C VAL A 64 5.21 -0.11 0.80
N LEU A 65 6.28 -0.91 0.74
CA LEU A 65 7.54 -0.49 0.13
C LEU A 65 7.36 -0.10 -1.33
N PHE A 66 6.62 -0.90 -2.10
CA PHE A 66 6.35 -0.61 -3.51
C PHE A 66 5.58 0.71 -3.67
N GLN A 67 4.58 0.97 -2.82
CA GLN A 67 3.84 2.24 -2.82
C GLN A 67 4.74 3.43 -2.47
N LEU A 68 5.64 3.29 -1.48
CA LEU A 68 6.57 4.36 -1.13
C LEU A 68 7.53 4.68 -2.28
N ILE A 69 8.06 3.66 -2.96
CA ILE A 69 8.93 3.85 -4.13
C ILE A 69 8.19 4.59 -5.25
N LEU A 70 6.95 4.18 -5.56
CA LEU A 70 6.12 4.86 -6.55
C LEU A 70 5.83 6.32 -6.17
N LEU A 71 5.55 6.60 -4.90
CA LEU A 71 5.30 7.96 -4.42
C LEU A 71 6.52 8.86 -4.62
N ILE A 72 7.70 8.36 -4.27
CA ILE A 72 8.97 9.07 -4.45
C ILE A 72 9.23 9.33 -5.94
N PHE A 73 9.02 8.32 -6.78
CA PHE A 73 9.22 8.45 -8.23
C PHE A 73 8.28 9.50 -8.84
N ILE A 74 6.99 9.48 -8.49
CA ILE A 74 6.02 10.48 -8.95
C ILE A 74 6.41 11.89 -8.47
N HIS A 75 6.84 12.02 -7.22
CA HIS A 75 7.30 13.29 -6.67
C HIS A 75 8.51 13.84 -7.44
N PHE A 76 9.49 12.97 -7.73
CA PHE A 76 10.69 13.34 -8.47
C PHE A 76 10.39 13.75 -9.92
N LEU A 77 9.58 12.96 -10.63
CA LEU A 77 9.14 13.29 -12.00
C LEU A 77 8.44 14.64 -12.07
N ARG A 78 7.58 14.94 -11.09
CA ARG A 78 6.88 16.23 -11.02
C ARG A 78 7.88 17.38 -10.89
N LYS A 79 8.89 17.25 -10.04
CA LYS A 79 9.90 18.29 -9.81
C LYS A 79 10.72 18.62 -11.07
N GLY A 80 11.05 17.62 -11.88
CA GLY A 80 11.80 17.81 -13.14
C GLY A 80 11.03 18.62 -14.19
N THR A 81 9.72 18.40 -14.33
CA THR A 81 8.89 19.13 -15.31
C THR A 81 8.73 20.62 -14.98
N THR A 82 8.62 20.97 -13.70
CA THR A 82 8.50 22.37 -13.26
C THR A 82 9.79 23.15 -13.50
N ASN A 83 10.96 22.55 -13.25
CA ASN A 83 12.26 23.22 -13.36
C ASN A 83 12.62 23.54 -14.83
N ASN A 84 12.34 22.62 -15.76
CA ASN A 84 12.54 22.84 -17.19
C ASN A 84 11.60 23.90 -17.78
N SER A 85 10.38 24.02 -17.25
CA SER A 85 9.45 25.07 -17.67
C SER A 85 9.92 26.46 -17.24
N ALA A 86 10.45 26.59 -16.02
CA ALA A 86 11.02 27.85 -15.52
C ALA A 86 12.24 28.29 -16.35
N LYS A 87 13.15 27.36 -16.67
CA LYS A 87 14.34 27.63 -17.50
C LYS A 87 14.02 28.06 -18.93
N ARG A 88 12.86 27.65 -19.47
CA ARG A 88 12.42 28.04 -20.82
C ARG A 88 11.79 29.43 -20.91
N LEU A 89 11.47 30.03 -19.76
CA LEU A 89 10.83 31.34 -19.66
C LEU A 89 11.79 32.45 -19.18
N SER A 90 13.02 32.09 -18.79
CA SER A 90 14.14 33.00 -18.49
C SER A 90 15.03 33.18 -19.70
#